data_AF-A0A117J4C7-F1
#
_entry.id   AF-A0A117J4C7-F1
#
_cell.length_a   1.000
_cell.length_b   1.000
_cell.length_c   1.000
_cell.angle_alpha   90.00
_cell.angle_beta   90.00
_cell.angle_gamma   90.00
#
_symmetry.space_group_name_H-M   'P 1'
#
loop_
_entity.id
_entity.type
_entity.pdbx_description
1 polymer ?
#
loop_
_entity_poly.entity_id
_entity_poly.type
_entity_poly.pdbx_seq_one_letter_code
_entity_poly.pdbx_strand_id
1 'polypeptide(L)' 'MTAENRTLVNDVGVLPALMTAGEFASLVGYGRTYISRMCKSGAIPATKVGREWRIPTKKALERLGVDI' A
#
# COMPACT_ATOMS: atom_id res chain seq x y z
N MET A 1 -14.73 24.78 0.30
CA MET A 1 -13.90 24.54 1.50
C MET A 1 -12.81 23.55 1.13
N THR A 2 -11.69 24.03 0.63
CA THR A 2 -10.51 23.20 0.32
C THR A 2 -9.46 23.53 1.37
N ALA A 3 -9.33 22.69 2.40
CA ALA A 3 -8.19 22.78 3.28
C ALA A 3 -6.94 22.42 2.47
N GLU A 4 -6.02 23.36 2.34
CA GLU A 4 -4.68 23.10 1.83
C GLU A 4 -4.04 22.05 2.73
N ASN A 5 -3.99 20.81 2.26
CA ASN A 5 -3.37 19.70 2.99
C ASN A 5 -1.85 19.83 2.90
N ARG A 6 -1.29 20.76 3.67
CA ARG A 6 0.15 21.02 3.72
C ARG A 6 0.78 20.10 4.75
N THR A 7 1.19 18.90 4.31
CA THR A 7 2.00 17.99 5.14
C THR A 7 3.30 18.70 5.54
N LEU A 8 3.56 18.82 6.84
CA LEU A 8 4.84 19.33 7.36
C LEU A 8 5.87 18.20 7.42
N VAL A 9 7.16 18.55 7.41
CA VAL A 9 8.24 17.55 7.49
C VAL A 9 8.13 16.71 8.77
N ASN A 10 7.65 17.30 9.86
CA ASN A 10 7.43 16.60 11.13
C ASN A 10 6.34 15.52 11.03
N ASP A 11 5.42 15.63 10.07
CA ASP A 11 4.33 14.67 9.88
C ASP A 11 4.76 13.44 9.05
N VAL A 12 5.97 13.47 8.46
CA VAL A 12 6.46 12.39 7.59
C VAL A 12 6.55 11.06 8.35
N GLY A 13 6.84 11.09 9.65
CA GLY A 13 6.95 9.90 10.49
C GLY A 13 5.63 9.12 10.67
N VAL A 14 4.48 9.77 10.45
CA VAL A 14 3.16 9.13 10.59
C VAL A 14 2.52 8.78 9.25
N LEU A 15 3.20 9.03 8.14
CA LEU A 15 2.69 8.70 6.81
C LEU A 15 2.62 7.17 6.61
N PRO A 16 1.65 6.68 5.81
CA PRO A 16 1.56 5.26 5.53
C PRO A 16 2.83 4.75 4.84
N ALA A 17 3.41 3.67 5.37
CA ALA A 17 4.43 2.94 4.64
C ALA A 17 3.83 2.37 3.35
N LEU A 18 4.39 2.77 2.21
CA LEU A 18 3.94 2.33 0.88
C LEU A 18 4.95 1.36 0.30
N MET A 19 4.50 0.16 -0.01
CA MET A 19 5.30 -0.85 -0.70
C MET A 19 4.88 -1.00 -2.17
N THR A 20 5.83 -1.40 -3.00
CA THR A 20 5.57 -1.91 -4.35
C THR A 20 4.90 -3.27 -4.31
N ALA A 21 4.32 -3.70 -5.44
CA ALA A 21 3.77 -5.06 -5.53
C ALA A 21 4.85 -6.14 -5.34
N GLY A 22 6.11 -5.86 -5.72
CA GLY A 22 7.23 -6.79 -5.53
C GLY A 22 7.64 -6.90 -4.07
N GLU A 23 7.85 -5.78 -3.38
CA GLU A 23 8.22 -5.77 -1.96
C GLU A 23 7.13 -6.42 -1.10
N PHE A 24 5.86 -6.10 -1.35
CA PHE A 24 4.75 -6.67 -0.60
C PHE A 24 4.62 -8.18 -0.85
N ALA A 25 4.83 -8.63 -2.09
CA ALA A 25 4.87 -10.05 -2.43
C ALA A 25 5.95 -10.80 -1.64
N SER A 26 7.16 -10.24 -1.56
CA SER A 26 8.25 -10.81 -0.75
C SER A 26 7.92 -10.84 0.73
N LEU A 27 7.24 -9.80 1.26
CA LEU A 27 6.84 -9.72 2.67
C LEU A 27 5.86 -10.83 3.06
N VAL A 28 4.85 -11.09 2.22
CA VAL A 28 3.75 -12.04 2.54
C VAL A 28 3.97 -13.44 1.98
N GLY A 29 5.02 -13.65 1.18
CA GLY A 29 5.36 -14.94 0.58
C GLY A 29 4.52 -15.33 -0.65
N TYR A 30 3.79 -14.38 -1.25
CA TYR A 30 3.01 -14.63 -2.46
C TYR A 30 3.77 -14.25 -3.73
N GLY A 31 3.30 -14.75 -4.89
CA GLY A 31 3.85 -14.34 -6.18
C GLY A 31 3.46 -12.90 -6.55
N ARG A 32 4.39 -12.13 -7.14
CA ARG A 32 4.16 -10.74 -7.60
C ARG A 32 2.93 -10.59 -8.51
N THR A 33 2.72 -11.55 -9.42
CA THR A 33 1.55 -11.56 -10.32
C THR A 33 0.24 -11.71 -9.54
N TYR A 34 0.23 -12.52 -8.48
CA TYR A 34 -0.94 -12.68 -7.62
C TYR A 34 -1.25 -11.39 -6.87
N ILE A 35 -0.24 -10.77 -6.22
CA ILE A 35 -0.40 -9.46 -5.57
C ILE A 35 -0.89 -8.39 -6.56
N SER A 36 -0.33 -8.35 -7.77
CA SER A 36 -0.77 -7.39 -8.79
C SER A 36 -2.23 -7.59 -9.20
N ARG A 37 -2.72 -8.85 -9.23
CA ARG A 37 -4.13 -9.15 -9.46
C ARG A 37 -5.00 -8.71 -8.30
N MET A 38 -4.56 -8.93 -7.05
CA MET A 38 -5.26 -8.46 -5.85
C MET A 38 -5.38 -6.94 -5.80
N CYS A 39 -4.30 -6.22 -6.14
CA CYS A 39 -4.33 -4.76 -6.27
C CYS A 39 -5.35 -4.32 -7.33
N LYS A 40 -5.35 -4.99 -8.49
CA LYS A 40 -6.27 -4.68 -9.59
C LYS A 40 -7.73 -4.97 -9.25
N SER A 41 -8.00 -6.05 -8.51
CA SER A 41 -9.37 -6.44 -8.12
C SER A 41 -9.89 -5.68 -6.89
N GLY A 42 -9.03 -4.91 -6.21
CA GLY A 42 -9.38 -4.22 -4.96
C GLY A 42 -9.44 -5.14 -3.74
N ALA A 43 -8.92 -6.37 -3.83
CA ALA A 43 -8.87 -7.30 -2.70
C ALA A 43 -7.96 -6.79 -1.57
N ILE A 44 -6.91 -6.04 -1.93
CA ILE A 44 -6.10 -5.26 -1.00
C ILE A 44 -6.09 -3.79 -1.46
N PRO A 45 -6.00 -2.82 -0.53
CA PRO A 45 -5.89 -1.42 -0.86
C PRO A 45 -4.59 -1.16 -1.63
N ALA A 46 -4.70 -0.55 -2.80
CA ALA A 46 -3.55 -0.15 -3.60
C ALA A 46 -3.91 1.02 -4.52
N THR A 47 -2.93 1.84 -4.83
CA THR A 47 -3.04 2.91 -5.84
C THR A 47 -2.01 2.69 -6.93
N LYS A 48 -2.42 2.76 -8.18
CA LYS A 48 -1.49 2.65 -9.31
C LYS A 48 -0.85 4.00 -9.58
N VAL A 49 0.48 4.08 -9.48
CA VAL A 49 1.26 5.28 -9.76
C VAL A 49 2.20 4.97 -10.93
N GLY A 50 1.84 5.44 -12.12
CA GLY A 50 2.51 5.07 -13.36
C GLY A 50 2.42 3.56 -13.64
N ARG A 51 3.57 2.88 -13.62
CA ARG A 51 3.68 1.44 -13.88
C ARG A 51 3.67 0.58 -12.61
N GLU A 52 3.78 1.19 -11.43
CA GLU A 52 3.96 0.47 -10.16
C GLU A 52 2.73 0.61 -9.27
N TRP A 53 2.49 -0.39 -8.43
CA TRP A 53 1.47 -0.32 -7.38
C TRP A 53 2.07 0.27 -6.12
N ARG A 54 1.31 1.12 -5.42
CA ARG A 54 1.63 1.61 -4.08
C ARG A 54 0.62 1.06 -3.11
N ILE A 55 1.08 0.18 -2.23
CA ILE A 55 0.28 -0.60 -1.29
C ILE A 55 0.52 -0.03 0.11
N PRO A 56 -0.49 0.55 0.79
CA PRO A 56 -0.37 0.93 2.19
C PRO A 56 -0.23 -0.32 3.05
N THR A 57 0.99 -0.60 3.51
CA THR A 57 1.40 -1.91 4.06
C THR A 57 0.49 -2.37 5.20
N LYS A 58 0.28 -1.53 6.21
CA LYS A 58 -0.56 -1.85 7.36
C LYS A 58 -1.98 -2.21 6.95
N LYS A 59 -2.65 -1.36 6.17
CA LYS A 59 -4.03 -1.61 5.70
C LYS A 59 -4.13 -2.86 4.83
N ALA A 60 -3.12 -3.16 4.04
CA ALA A 60 -3.10 -4.37 3.21
C ALA A 60 -2.92 -5.63 4.05
N LEU A 61 -2.08 -5.60 5.09
CA LEU A 61 -1.92 -6.70 6.04
C LEU A 61 -3.19 -6.95 6.86
N GLU A 62 -3.85 -5.89 7.33
CA GLU A 62 -5.16 -5.98 7.99
C GLU A 62 -6.19 -6.69 7.10
N ARG A 63 -6.19 -6.42 5.78
CA ARG A 63 -7.06 -7.13 4.83
C ARG A 63 -6.70 -8.60 4.60
N LEU A 64 -5.48 -8.99 4.90
CA LEU A 64 -5.03 -10.38 4.89
C LEU A 64 -5.24 -11.07 6.24
N GLY A 65 -5.79 -10.37 7.25
CA GLY A 65 -6.00 -10.89 8.60
C GLY A 65 -4.73 -10.91 9.45
N VAL A 66 -3.73 -10.08 9.10
CA VAL A 66 -2.51 -9.91 9.89
C VAL A 66 -2.57 -8.57 10.61
N ASP A 67 -2.81 -8.61 11.93
CA ASP A 67 -2.89 -7.42 12.77
C ASP A 67 -1.51 -7.02 13.30
N ILE A 68 -1.09 -5.78 12.99
CA ILE A 68 0.19 -5.17 13.42
C ILE A 68 0.05 -3.70 13.81
#